data_AF-A0A965GQ02-F1
#
_entry.id   AF-A0A965GQ02-F1
#
_cell.length_a   1.000
_cell.length_b   1.000
_cell.length_c   1.000
_cell.angle_alpha   90.00
_cell.angle_beta   90.00
_cell.angle_gamma   90.00
#
_symmetry.space_group_name_H-M   'P 1'
#
loop_
_entity.id
_entity.type
_entity.pdbx_description
1 polymer ?
#
loop_
_entity_poly.entity_id
_entity_poly.type
_entity_poly.pdbx_seq_one_letter_code
_entity_poly.pdbx_strand_id
1 'polypeptide(L)'
;MIHTVPKALFCWVPIVLLALGTAVRTGPMEQAGTAGTRGTAPDRFVVRLDTTKGPIVVECFRDWAPNGADRFHELVTSGYFNDSAIFRIRPKTWAQFGINGDPKVSQAWRPRTITDDPFQPQHGSERGTVFFAWAVPNGRTTVLM
;
A
#
# COMPACT_ATOMS: atom_id res chain seq x y z
N MET A 1 8.10 27.53 66.08
CA MET A 1 8.51 26.39 65.22
C MET A 1 9.07 26.99 63.92
N ILE A 2 10.30 27.50 63.95
CA ILE A 2 11.45 27.03 63.13
C ILE A 2 11.06 26.61 61.71
N HIS A 3 11.32 27.50 60.73
CA HIS A 3 12.37 27.36 59.70
C HIS A 3 11.87 26.59 58.47
N THR A 4 12.16 26.88 57.20
CA THR A 4 12.93 27.89 56.46
C THR A 4 12.66 27.54 54.99
N VAL A 5 12.57 28.52 54.09
CA VAL A 5 12.61 28.27 52.64
C VAL A 5 14.07 28.08 52.20
N PRO A 6 14.42 27.06 51.39
CA PRO A 6 15.55 27.14 50.46
C PRO A 6 15.03 27.05 49.01
N LYS A 7 15.24 28.08 48.19
CA LYS A 7 16.43 28.29 47.34
C LYS A 7 16.74 27.09 46.42
N ALA A 8 16.38 27.29 45.15
CA ALA A 8 17.06 26.90 43.92
C ALA A 8 17.93 25.64 43.93
N LEU A 9 17.53 24.67 43.10
CA LEU A 9 18.47 23.88 42.32
C LEU A 9 18.00 23.84 40.86
N PHE A 10 18.60 24.72 40.07
CA PHE A 10 18.87 24.48 38.66
C PHE A 10 19.62 23.14 38.58
N CYS A 11 19.03 22.12 37.97
CA CYS A 11 19.76 20.92 37.57
C CYS A 11 19.56 20.73 36.07
N TRP A 12 20.67 20.90 35.37
CA TRP A 12 20.83 20.88 33.92
C TRP A 12 21.42 19.52 33.58
N VAL A 13 20.63 18.55 33.12
CA VAL A 13 21.12 17.24 32.64
C VAL A 13 20.09 16.70 31.62
N PRO A 14 20.53 16.06 30.52
CA PRO A 14 20.55 16.66 29.19
C PRO A 14 19.36 16.18 28.36
N ILE A 15 19.07 16.93 27.29
CA ILE A 15 18.29 16.44 26.16
C ILE A 15 19.02 15.22 25.61
N VAL A 16 18.54 14.02 25.96
CA VAL A 16 18.91 12.80 25.23
C VAL A 16 18.16 12.86 23.92
N LEU A 17 18.84 13.39 22.91
CA LEU A 17 18.45 13.30 21.51
C LEU A 17 18.63 11.83 21.09
N LEU A 18 17.67 10.99 21.45
CA LEU A 18 17.60 9.62 20.95
C LEU A 18 17.01 9.70 19.54
N ALA A 19 17.90 9.94 18.58
CA ALA A 19 17.65 9.67 17.17
C ALA A 19 17.53 8.14 17.00
N LEU A 20 16.38 7.58 17.38
CA LEU A 20 15.94 6.32 16.79
C LEU A 20 15.15 6.68 15.55
N GLY A 21 15.81 6.53 14.40
CA GLY A 21 15.11 6.45 13.13
C GLY A 21 13.99 5.42 13.27
N THR A 22 12.75 5.89 13.20
CA THR A 22 11.61 5.00 13.03
C THR A 22 11.69 4.47 11.61
N ALA A 23 12.45 3.39 11.43
CA ALA A 23 12.22 2.52 10.31
C ALA A 23 10.79 1.96 10.46
N VAL A 24 9.84 2.54 9.73
CA VAL A 24 8.52 1.94 9.53
C VAL A 24 8.76 0.64 8.78
N ARG A 25 8.68 -0.45 9.52
CA ARG A 25 8.73 -1.79 8.97
C ARG A 25 7.32 -2.14 8.49
N THR A 26 7.09 -2.12 7.19
CA THR A 26 5.92 -2.75 6.59
C THR A 26 6.12 -4.26 6.68
N GLY A 27 5.36 -4.89 7.57
CA GLY A 27 5.18 -6.35 7.60
C GLY A 27 3.80 -6.68 7.05
N PRO A 28 3.63 -7.76 6.27
CA PRO A 28 2.32 -8.25 5.91
C PRO A 28 1.56 -8.64 7.18
N MET A 29 0.34 -8.13 7.37
CA MET A 29 -0.63 -8.80 8.24
C MET A 29 -1.22 -9.96 7.43
N GLU A 30 -0.58 -11.12 7.49
CA GLU A 30 -1.11 -12.34 6.92
C GLU A 30 -2.23 -12.86 7.83
N GLN A 31 -3.48 -12.56 7.47
CA GLN A 31 -4.64 -13.30 7.97
C GLN A 31 -4.76 -14.57 7.14
N ALA A 32 -4.83 -15.72 7.82
CA ALA A 32 -4.74 -17.06 7.26
C ALA A 32 -5.72 -17.29 6.09
N GLY A 33 -5.16 -17.32 4.88
CA GLY A 33 -5.73 -17.94 3.69
C GLY A 33 -4.79 -19.04 3.21
N THR A 34 -5.32 -20.08 2.58
CA THR A 34 -4.57 -21.21 2.03
C THR A 34 -3.38 -20.71 1.21
N ALA A 35 -2.16 -21.11 1.58
CA ALA A 35 -0.92 -20.64 0.94
C ALA A 35 -0.98 -20.89 -0.57
N GLY A 36 -0.99 -19.80 -1.36
CA GLY A 36 -0.99 -19.87 -2.82
C GLY A 36 0.31 -20.47 -3.37
N THR A 37 0.21 -21.15 -4.50
CA THR A 37 1.37 -21.56 -5.31
C THR A 37 2.18 -20.33 -5.73
N ARG A 38 3.50 -20.45 -6.01
CA ARG A 38 4.32 -19.30 -6.48
C ARG A 38 3.62 -18.55 -7.62
N GLY A 39 3.27 -17.28 -7.38
CA GLY A 39 2.57 -16.42 -8.34
C GLY A 39 1.05 -16.35 -8.18
N THR A 40 0.47 -17.12 -7.26
CA THR A 40 -0.97 -17.12 -6.93
C THR A 40 -1.19 -16.48 -5.55
N ALA A 41 -2.13 -15.55 -5.47
CA ALA A 41 -2.54 -14.94 -4.21
C ALA A 41 -3.44 -15.88 -3.39
N PRO A 42 -3.56 -15.68 -2.07
CA PRO A 42 -4.62 -16.28 -1.28
C PRO A 42 -6.01 -15.91 -1.82
N ASP A 43 -7.01 -16.73 -1.57
CA ASP A 43 -8.41 -16.46 -1.98
C ASP A 43 -8.94 -15.13 -1.42
N ARG A 44 -8.46 -14.75 -0.24
CA ARG A 44 -8.72 -13.47 0.41
C ARG A 44 -7.48 -12.98 1.12
N PHE A 45 -7.17 -11.70 1.00
CA PHE A 45 -6.07 -11.06 1.74
C PHE A 45 -6.35 -9.58 1.98
N VAL A 46 -5.68 -9.01 2.98
CA VAL A 46 -5.82 -7.61 3.37
C VAL A 46 -4.47 -6.91 3.25
N VAL A 47 -4.47 -5.75 2.58
CA VAL A 47 -3.29 -4.92 2.39
C VAL A 47 -3.49 -3.59 3.09
N ARG A 48 -2.51 -3.20 3.91
CA ARG A 48 -2.45 -1.86 4.49
C ARG A 48 -1.43 -1.02 3.73
N LEU A 49 -1.90 0.02 3.07
CA LEU A 49 -1.09 1.03 2.41
C LEU A 49 -0.94 2.24 3.34
N ASP A 50 0.26 2.44 3.89
CA ASP A 50 0.55 3.59 4.72
C ASP A 50 0.83 4.81 3.82
N THR A 51 -0.04 5.83 3.87
CA THR A 51 0.10 7.05 3.06
C THR A 51 0.44 8.26 3.92
N THR A 52 0.89 9.35 3.30
CA THR A 52 1.15 10.63 3.96
C THR A 52 -0.10 11.30 4.56
N LYS A 53 -1.30 10.78 4.26
CA LYS A 53 -2.58 11.26 4.79
C LYS A 53 -3.29 10.22 5.67
N GLY A 54 -2.59 9.16 6.05
CA GLY A 54 -3.11 8.07 6.88
C GLY A 54 -3.17 6.73 6.13
N PRO A 55 -3.45 5.63 6.84
CA PRO A 55 -3.50 4.31 6.23
C PRO A 55 -4.76 4.13 5.38
N ILE A 56 -4.61 3.41 4.27
CA ILE A 56 -5.70 2.84 3.47
C ILE A 56 -5.63 1.33 3.64
N VAL A 57 -6.76 0.70 3.98
CA VAL A 57 -6.86 -0.76 4.07
C VAL A 57 -7.67 -1.24 2.89
N VAL A 58 -7.08 -2.14 2.10
CA VAL A 58 -7.69 -2.76 0.94
C VAL A 58 -7.90 -4.23 1.24
N GLU A 59 -9.13 -4.67 1.17
CA GLU A 59 -9.48 -6.08 1.20
C GLU A 59 -9.62 -6.59 -0.23
N CYS A 60 -8.98 -7.72 -0.52
CA CYS A 60 -8.95 -8.32 -1.83
C CYS A 60 -9.60 -9.70 -1.80
N PHE A 61 -10.48 -9.92 -2.77
CA PHE A 61 -11.17 -11.18 -3.02
C PHE A 61 -10.73 -11.69 -4.39
N ARG A 62 -10.05 -12.85 -4.42
CA ARG A 62 -9.44 -13.38 -5.64
C ARG A 62 -10.48 -13.83 -6.65
N ASP A 63 -11.62 -14.33 -6.20
CA ASP A 63 -12.73 -14.77 -7.05
C ASP A 63 -13.37 -13.62 -7.87
N TRP A 64 -13.23 -12.37 -7.44
CA TRP A 64 -13.75 -11.20 -8.18
C TRP A 64 -12.91 -10.89 -9.43
N ALA A 65 -11.59 -11.05 -9.32
CA ALA A 65 -10.64 -10.76 -10.40
C ALA A 65 -9.33 -11.55 -10.16
N PRO A 66 -9.26 -12.84 -10.57
CA PRO A 66 -8.12 -13.69 -10.23
C PRO A 66 -6.77 -13.15 -10.70
N ASN A 67 -6.67 -12.68 -11.95
CA ASN A 67 -5.41 -12.17 -12.50
C ASN A 67 -5.01 -10.85 -11.84
N GLY A 68 -5.98 -9.96 -11.60
CA GLY A 68 -5.79 -8.71 -10.89
C GLY A 68 -5.35 -8.93 -9.44
N ALA A 69 -6.00 -9.83 -8.71
CA ALA A 69 -5.66 -10.15 -7.34
C ALA A 69 -4.25 -10.76 -7.23
N ASP A 70 -3.92 -11.71 -8.11
CA ASP A 70 -2.58 -12.32 -8.19
C ASP A 70 -1.51 -11.25 -8.46
N ARG A 71 -1.76 -10.33 -9.41
CA ARG A 71 -0.85 -9.20 -9.70
C ARG A 71 -0.75 -8.22 -8.54
N PHE A 72 -1.86 -7.86 -7.92
CA PHE A 72 -1.83 -6.93 -6.79
C PHE A 72 -1.03 -7.53 -5.63
N HIS A 73 -1.24 -8.80 -5.33
CA HIS A 73 -0.48 -9.55 -4.32
C HIS A 73 1.03 -9.57 -4.65
N GLU A 74 1.40 -9.81 -5.91
CA GLU A 74 2.81 -9.77 -6.36
C GLU A 74 3.44 -8.38 -6.14
N LEU A 75 2.72 -7.31 -6.48
CA LEU A 75 3.22 -5.94 -6.35
C LEU A 75 3.36 -5.52 -4.88
N VAL A 76 2.42 -5.88 -4.01
CA VAL A 76 2.51 -5.53 -2.59
C VAL A 76 3.58 -6.35 -1.88
N THR A 77 3.68 -7.65 -2.14
CA THR A 77 4.67 -8.51 -1.47
C THR A 77 6.10 -8.24 -1.92
N SER A 78 6.29 -7.77 -3.15
CA SER A 78 7.59 -7.29 -3.63
C SER A 78 7.97 -5.88 -3.16
N GLY A 79 7.08 -5.17 -2.46
CA GLY A 79 7.31 -3.79 -2.04
C GLY A 79 7.26 -2.78 -3.19
N TYR A 80 6.63 -3.12 -4.32
CA TYR A 80 6.58 -2.27 -5.52
C TYR A 80 5.97 -0.89 -5.24
N PHE A 81 4.99 -0.80 -4.34
CA PHE A 81 4.32 0.46 -4.02
C PHE A 81 5.07 1.32 -2.99
N ASN A 82 6.19 0.86 -2.44
CA ASN A 82 7.01 1.66 -1.55
C ASN A 82 7.48 2.93 -2.28
N ASP A 83 7.38 4.07 -1.60
CA ASP A 83 7.71 5.40 -2.12
C ASP A 83 6.98 5.79 -3.42
N SER A 84 5.87 5.10 -3.75
CA SER A 84 5.03 5.43 -4.90
C SER A 84 4.02 6.53 -4.55
N ALA A 85 3.84 7.49 -5.45
CA ALA A 85 2.89 8.58 -5.26
C ALA A 85 1.48 8.22 -5.78
N ILE A 86 0.46 8.79 -5.13
CA ILE A 86 -0.84 9.02 -5.75
C ILE A 86 -0.68 10.24 -6.68
N PHE A 87 -0.51 9.99 -7.98
CA PHE A 87 -0.02 11.01 -8.91
C PHE A 87 -1.12 11.70 -9.72
N ARG A 88 -2.34 11.15 -9.76
CA ARG A 88 -3.45 11.77 -10.50
C ARG A 88 -4.77 11.60 -9.75
N ILE A 89 -5.43 12.72 -9.47
CA ILE A 89 -6.70 12.74 -8.75
C ILE A 89 -7.75 13.40 -9.64
N ARG A 90 -8.88 12.72 -9.85
CA ARG A 90 -10.08 13.30 -10.45
C ARG A 90 -11.15 13.40 -9.35
N PRO A 91 -11.38 14.61 -8.80
CA PRO A 91 -12.28 14.79 -7.67
C PRO A 91 -13.64 14.10 -7.87
N LYS A 92 -14.14 13.46 -6.82
CA LYS A 92 -15.42 12.74 -6.79
C LYS A 92 -15.52 11.52 -7.72
N THR A 93 -14.44 11.13 -8.40
CA THR A 93 -14.46 10.00 -9.33
C THR A 93 -13.44 8.92 -8.94
N TRP A 94 -12.14 9.24 -8.95
CA TRP A 94 -11.09 8.26 -8.64
C TRP A 94 -9.75 8.95 -8.32
N ALA A 95 -8.83 8.19 -7.74
CA ALA A 95 -7.46 8.58 -7.50
C ALA A 95 -6.54 7.48 -8.00
N GLN A 96 -5.49 7.83 -8.73
CA GLN A 96 -4.64 6.89 -9.45
C GLN A 96 -3.23 6.87 -8.86
N PHE A 97 -2.69 5.67 -8.68
CA PHE A 97 -1.36 5.40 -8.14
C PHE A 97 -0.75 4.15 -8.80
N GLY A 98 0.47 3.77 -8.41
CA GLY A 98 1.11 2.54 -8.89
C GLY A 98 2.18 2.74 -9.97
N ILE A 99 2.83 3.91 -9.97
CA ILE A 99 4.13 4.12 -10.63
C ILE A 99 5.18 4.08 -9.52
N ASN A 100 6.15 3.17 -9.63
CA ASN A 100 7.24 3.04 -8.66
C ASN A 100 8.16 4.27 -8.69
N GLY A 101 8.62 4.70 -7.51
CA GLY A 101 9.50 5.87 -7.36
C GLY A 101 10.86 5.74 -8.05
N ASP A 102 11.35 4.51 -8.29
CA ASP A 102 12.53 4.25 -9.13
C ASP A 102 12.10 4.06 -10.60
N PRO A 103 12.53 4.94 -11.52
CA PRO A 103 12.25 4.82 -12.94
C PRO A 103 12.72 3.51 -13.58
N LYS A 104 13.81 2.90 -13.09
CA LYS A 104 14.34 1.64 -13.61
C LYS A 104 13.39 0.48 -13.28
N VAL A 105 12.85 0.45 -12.07
CA VAL A 105 11.84 -0.53 -11.65
C VAL A 105 10.57 -0.33 -12.48
N SER A 106 10.08 0.91 -12.57
CA SER A 106 8.93 1.24 -13.42
C SER A 106 9.11 0.77 -14.88
N GLN A 107 10.30 0.96 -15.46
CA GLN A 107 10.59 0.52 -16.82
C GLN A 107 10.61 -1.01 -16.97
N ALA A 108 11.17 -1.73 -16.00
CA ALA A 108 11.20 -3.19 -16.01
C ALA A 108 9.81 -3.83 -15.91
N TRP A 109 8.85 -3.13 -15.29
CA TRP A 109 7.47 -3.59 -15.13
C TRP A 109 6.56 -3.23 -16.30
N ARG A 110 6.87 -2.20 -17.09
CA ARG A 110 6.07 -1.79 -18.25
C ARG A 110 5.69 -2.91 -19.23
N PRO A 111 6.57 -3.85 -19.63
CA PRO A 111 6.19 -4.92 -20.55
C PRO A 111 5.45 -6.07 -19.88
N ARG A 112 5.33 -6.10 -18.55
CA ARG A 112 4.71 -7.19 -17.80
C ARG A 112 3.21 -6.97 -17.68
N THR A 113 2.47 -7.25 -18.73
CA THR A 113 1.01 -7.13 -18.70
C THR A 113 0.35 -8.38 -18.10
N ILE A 114 -0.93 -8.24 -17.74
CA ILE A 114 -1.81 -9.36 -17.38
C ILE A 114 -3.00 -9.41 -18.34
N THR A 115 -3.53 -10.61 -18.53
CA THR A 115 -4.82 -10.82 -19.20
C THR A 115 -5.94 -10.21 -18.38
N ASP A 116 -6.96 -9.71 -19.07
CA ASP A 116 -8.11 -9.10 -18.43
C ASP A 116 -9.00 -10.15 -17.75
N ASP A 117 -9.40 -9.87 -16.51
CA ASP A 117 -10.40 -10.69 -15.82
C ASP A 117 -11.80 -10.49 -16.43
N PRO A 118 -12.66 -11.52 -16.44
CA PRO A 118 -14.05 -11.37 -16.82
C PRO A 118 -14.76 -10.32 -15.97
N PHE A 119 -15.53 -9.45 -16.60
CA PHE A 119 -16.31 -8.44 -15.88
C PHE A 119 -17.41 -9.09 -15.04
N GLN A 120 -17.43 -8.78 -13.75
CA GLN A 120 -18.45 -9.21 -12.80
C GLN A 120 -19.31 -8.00 -12.38
N PRO A 121 -20.51 -7.81 -12.95
CA PRO A 121 -21.33 -6.62 -12.71
C PRO A 121 -21.64 -6.35 -11.24
N GLN A 122 -21.75 -7.41 -10.43
CA GLN A 122 -22.03 -7.33 -8.99
C GLN A 122 -20.86 -6.76 -8.16
N HIS A 123 -19.65 -6.69 -8.72
CA HIS A 123 -18.45 -6.16 -8.08
C HIS A 123 -17.91 -4.92 -8.82
N GLY A 124 -18.81 -4.18 -9.48
CA GLY A 124 -18.48 -3.04 -10.31
C GLY A 124 -17.86 -1.85 -9.57
N SER A 125 -17.69 -0.74 -10.29
CA SER A 125 -16.98 0.47 -9.85
C SER A 125 -17.79 1.32 -8.85
N GLU A 126 -18.08 0.76 -7.68
CA GLU A 126 -18.61 1.50 -6.55
C GLU A 126 -17.50 2.32 -5.86
N ARG A 127 -17.90 3.34 -5.09
CA ARG A 127 -16.95 4.15 -4.33
C ARG A 127 -16.21 3.26 -3.33
N GLY A 128 -14.89 3.25 -3.40
CA GLY A 128 -14.03 2.47 -2.51
C GLY A 128 -13.51 1.17 -3.13
N THR A 129 -13.97 0.83 -4.34
CA THR A 129 -13.41 -0.28 -5.10
C THR A 129 -12.08 0.13 -5.73
N VAL A 130 -11.10 -0.79 -5.70
CA VAL A 130 -9.79 -0.61 -6.34
C VAL A 130 -9.75 -1.46 -7.61
N PHE A 131 -9.29 -0.89 -8.72
CA PHE A 131 -9.13 -1.64 -9.96
C PHE A 131 -7.90 -1.21 -10.76
N PHE A 132 -7.38 -2.12 -11.58
CA PHE A 132 -6.26 -1.79 -12.48
C PHE A 132 -6.72 -0.82 -13.56
N ALA A 133 -5.92 0.23 -13.80
CA ALA A 133 -6.06 1.10 -14.94
C ALA A 133 -5.72 0.35 -16.23
N TRP A 134 -6.36 0.75 -17.34
CA TRP A 134 -6.12 0.18 -18.66
C TRP A 134 -6.17 1.27 -19.73
N ALA A 135 -5.46 1.00 -20.83
CA ALA A 135 -5.54 1.79 -22.06
C ALA A 135 -5.87 0.92 -23.28
N VAL A 136 -5.49 -0.36 -23.22
CA VAL A 136 -5.72 -1.38 -24.25
C VAL A 136 -6.12 -2.70 -23.58
N PRO A 137 -6.83 -3.60 -24.29
CA PRO A 137 -7.12 -4.94 -23.78
C PRO A 137 -5.85 -5.71 -23.40
N ASN A 138 -5.88 -6.46 -22.30
CA ASN A 138 -4.75 -7.23 -21.77
C ASN A 138 -3.47 -6.40 -21.53
N GLY A 139 -3.65 -5.10 -21.28
CA GLY A 139 -2.57 -4.12 -21.12
C GLY A 139 -2.37 -3.65 -19.68
N ARG A 140 -3.07 -4.25 -18.72
CA ARG A 140 -2.98 -3.89 -17.30
C ARG A 140 -1.61 -4.26 -16.75
N THR A 141 -1.00 -3.38 -15.96
CA THR A 141 0.37 -3.55 -15.45
C THR A 141 0.42 -3.35 -13.94
N THR A 142 0.64 -2.12 -13.49
CA THR A 142 0.88 -1.78 -12.07
C THR A 142 0.04 -0.62 -11.57
N VAL A 143 -0.58 0.13 -12.48
CA VAL A 143 -1.34 1.34 -12.14
C VAL A 143 -2.75 0.96 -11.69
N LEU A 144 -3.16 1.52 -10.56
CA LEU A 144 -4.44 1.27 -9.87
C LEU A 144 -5.25 2.57 -9.77
N MET A 145 -6.58 2.44 -9.70
CA MET A 145 -7.56 3.53 -9.60
C MET A 145 -8.62 3.25 -8.53
#